data_AF-A4FC22-F1
#
_entry.id   AF-A4FC22-F1
#
_cell.length_a   1.000
_cell.length_b   1.000
_cell.length_c   1.000
_cell.angle_alpha   90.00
_cell.angle_beta   90.00
_cell.angle_gamma   90.00
#
_symmetry.space_group_name_H-M   'P 1'
#
loop_
_entity.id
_entity.type
_entity.pdbx_description
1 polymer ?
#
loop_
_entity_poly.entity_id
_entity_poly.type
_entity_poly.pdbx_seq_one_letter_code
_entity_poly.pdbx_strand_id
1 'polypeptide(L)'
;MEPLHETARPRAIRHCAWCGRRIPEAGRQGRPRMYCAQSCRQRAYERRTAVQRGGLPEDAVVLSAAELANLQDRLFQLRCAAEDVVTAAEDGASAEELRKMAAQVVDVAVELERLR
;
A
#
# COMPACT_ATOMS: atom_id res chain seq x y z
N MET A 1 -31.54 31.04 -23.44
CA MET A 1 -30.88 29.89 -24.10
C MET A 1 -29.49 29.80 -23.49
N GLU A 2 -29.38 29.07 -22.37
CA GLU A 2 -28.12 28.88 -21.62
C GLU A 2 -27.21 27.89 -22.36
N PRO A 3 -25.90 28.17 -22.49
CA PRO A 3 -24.97 27.19 -23.03
C PRO A 3 -24.63 26.14 -21.97
N LEU A 4 -24.76 24.87 -22.36
CA LEU A 4 -24.38 23.71 -21.57
C LEU A 4 -22.87 23.72 -21.33
N HIS A 5 -22.45 23.91 -20.07
CA HIS A 5 -21.08 23.70 -19.66
C HIS A 5 -20.74 22.21 -19.75
N GLU A 6 -19.93 21.84 -20.75
CA GLU A 6 -19.35 20.51 -20.87
C GLU A 6 -18.31 20.31 -19.76
N THR A 7 -18.68 19.54 -18.73
CA THR A 7 -17.81 19.23 -17.60
C THR A 7 -16.74 18.22 -18.03
N ALA A 8 -15.53 18.71 -18.32
CA ALA A 8 -14.38 17.85 -18.55
C ALA A 8 -14.14 16.96 -17.30
N ARG A 9 -14.25 15.63 -17.48
CA ARG A 9 -14.01 14.66 -16.39
C ARG A 9 -12.61 14.87 -15.79
N PRO A 10 -12.48 15.06 -14.47
CA PRO A 10 -11.17 15.19 -13.83
C PRO A 10 -10.34 13.93 -14.08
N ARG A 11 -9.07 14.13 -14.43
CA ARG A 11 -8.13 13.04 -14.74
C ARG A 11 -7.94 12.16 -13.50
N ALA A 12 -8.24 10.87 -13.63
CA ALA A 12 -7.92 9.89 -12.60
C ALA A 12 -6.38 9.79 -12.44
N ILE A 13 -5.88 10.07 -11.24
CA ILE A 13 -4.49 9.86 -10.88
C ILE A 13 -4.19 8.36 -11.01
N ARG A 14 -3.18 8.01 -11.82
CA ARG A 14 -2.78 6.62 -12.02
C ARG A 14 -1.59 6.27 -11.15
N HIS A 15 -1.69 5.11 -10.50
CA HIS A 15 -0.65 4.54 -9.67
C HIS A 15 0.07 3.41 -10.42
N CYS A 16 1.37 3.26 -10.15
CA CYS A 16 2.19 2.20 -10.70
C CYS A 16 1.68 0.83 -10.21
N ALA A 17 1.37 -0.08 -11.14
CA ALA A 17 0.91 -1.43 -10.83
C ALA A 17 1.98 -2.34 -10.20
N TRP A 18 3.18 -1.83 -9.92
CA TRP A 18 4.25 -2.56 -9.23
C TRP A 18 4.65 -1.95 -7.87
N CYS A 19 4.69 -0.62 -7.74
CA CYS A 19 5.18 0.03 -6.51
C CYS A 19 4.24 1.11 -5.95
N GLY A 20 3.02 1.24 -6.48
CA GLY A 20 2.03 2.20 -5.98
C GLY A 20 2.32 3.69 -6.24
N ARG A 21 3.55 4.06 -6.64
CA ARG A 21 3.91 5.47 -6.93
C ARG A 21 3.08 6.06 -8.07
N ARG A 22 2.77 7.35 -7.99
CA ARG A 22 2.07 8.10 -9.06
C ARG A 22 2.86 8.01 -10.35
N ILE A 23 2.17 7.69 -11.44
CA ILE A 23 2.77 7.64 -12.78
C ILE A 23 2.83 9.08 -13.31
N PRO A 24 4.01 9.56 -13.76
CA PRO A 24 4.12 10.88 -14.37
C PRO A 24 3.15 11.02 -15.54
N GLU A 25 2.45 12.16 -15.64
CA GLU A 25 1.57 12.44 -16.76
C GLU A 25 2.41 12.62 -18.03
N ALA A 26 2.62 11.55 -18.79
CA ALA A 26 3.22 11.60 -20.12
C ALA A 26 2.14 11.92 -21.18
N GLY A 27 2.52 12.70 -22.19
CA GLY A 27 1.66 13.25 -23.24
C GLY A 27 0.69 12.26 -23.90
N ARG A 28 -0.43 12.82 -24.37
CA ARG A 28 -1.71 12.19 -24.78
C ARG A 28 -1.66 11.32 -26.05
N GLN A 29 -0.63 10.51 -26.29
CA GLN A 29 -0.64 9.61 -27.46
C GLN A 29 -0.27 8.19 -27.06
N GLY A 30 -1.23 7.27 -27.23
CA GLY A 30 -1.06 5.83 -27.04
C GLY A 30 -1.60 5.26 -25.73
N ARG A 31 -1.33 3.96 -25.52
CA ARG A 31 -1.82 3.19 -24.39
C ARG A 31 -1.34 3.77 -23.05
N PRO A 32 -2.24 3.96 -22.07
CA PRO A 32 -1.88 4.41 -20.73
C PRO A 32 -0.73 3.60 -20.11
N ARG A 33 0.33 4.29 -19.67
CA ARG A 33 1.41 3.67 -18.88
C ARG A 33 0.85 3.05 -17.59
N MET A 34 1.28 1.83 -17.30
CA MET A 34 0.91 1.05 -16.11
C MET A 34 2.01 1.05 -15.04
N TYR A 35 3.24 1.44 -15.40
CA TYR A 35 4.42 1.41 -14.52
C TYR A 35 5.17 2.76 -14.56
N CYS A 36 5.68 3.19 -13.40
CA CYS A 36 6.42 4.45 -13.27
C CYS A 36 7.79 4.41 -13.98
N ALA A 37 8.44 3.24 -14.08
CA ALA A 37 9.75 3.05 -14.70
C ALA A 37 9.89 1.67 -15.37
N GLN A 38 10.90 1.51 -16.24
CA GLN A 38 11.23 0.24 -16.89
C GLN A 38 11.65 -0.84 -15.87
N SER A 39 12.33 -0.47 -14.79
CA SER A 39 12.65 -1.38 -13.67
C SER A 39 11.41 -2.00 -13.02
N CYS A 40 10.37 -1.19 -12.78
CA CYS A 40 9.09 -1.66 -12.23
C CYS A 40 8.37 -2.61 -13.19
N ARG A 41 8.44 -2.35 -14.50
CA ARG A 41 7.90 -3.25 -15.53
C ARG A 41 8.65 -4.59 -15.55
N GLN A 42 9.98 -4.54 -15.45
CA GLN A 42 10.86 -5.72 -15.47
C GLN A 42 10.57 -6.63 -14.27
N ARG A 43 10.56 -6.08 -13.05
CA ARG A 43 10.21 -6.84 -11.83
C ARG A 43 8.81 -7.45 -11.89
N ALA A 44 7.83 -6.73 -12.46
CA ALA A 44 6.49 -7.25 -12.67
C ALA A 44 6.46 -8.44 -13.66
N TYR A 45 7.29 -8.41 -14.71
CA TYR A 45 7.42 -9.51 -15.65
C TYR A 45 8.09 -10.73 -15.01
N GLU A 46 9.18 -10.52 -14.26
CA GLU A 46 9.89 -11.59 -13.54
C GLU A 46 8.98 -12.29 -12.54
N ARG A 47 8.22 -11.53 -11.75
CA ARG A 47 7.24 -12.09 -10.80
C ARG A 47 6.19 -12.94 -11.52
N ARG A 48 5.58 -12.44 -12.61
CA ARG A 48 4.59 -13.23 -13.39
C ARG A 48 5.19 -14.49 -13.99
N THR A 49 6.41 -14.40 -14.51
CA THR A 49 7.09 -15.55 -15.14
C THR A 49 7.45 -16.61 -14.09
N ALA A 50 7.88 -16.19 -12.90
CA ALA A 50 8.14 -17.09 -11.77
C ALA A 50 6.85 -17.79 -11.31
N VAL A 51 5.74 -17.07 -11.19
CA VAL A 51 4.43 -17.62 -10.81
C VAL A 51 3.92 -18.62 -11.86
N GLN A 52 4.00 -18.29 -13.15
CA GLN A 52 3.52 -19.18 -14.23
C GLN A 52 4.32 -20.48 -14.35
N ARG A 53 5.61 -20.48 -13.98
CA ARG A 53 6.42 -21.71 -13.97
C ARG A 53 6.17 -22.60 -12.75
N GLY A 54 5.54 -22.05 -11.69
CA GLY A 54 5.37 -22.74 -10.41
C GLY A 54 4.08 -23.54 -10.26
N GLY A 55 3.14 -23.49 -11.21
CA GLY A 55 1.85 -24.20 -11.09
C GLY A 55 1.00 -23.74 -9.90
N LEU A 56 1.17 -22.48 -9.48
CA LEU A 56 0.51 -21.96 -8.29
C LEU A 56 -1.00 -21.77 -8.54
N PRO A 57 -1.84 -22.00 -7.51
CA PRO A 57 -3.27 -21.68 -7.53
C PRO A 57 -3.55 -20.22 -7.91
N GLU A 58 -4.74 -19.95 -8.46
CA GLU A 58 -5.12 -18.58 -8.88
C GLU A 58 -5.17 -17.57 -7.72
N ASP A 59 -5.40 -18.04 -6.51
CA ASP A 59 -5.46 -17.25 -5.27
C ASP A 59 -4.12 -17.20 -4.53
N ALA A 60 -3.06 -17.78 -5.08
CA ALA A 60 -1.76 -17.81 -4.43
C ALA A 60 -1.13 -16.42 -4.32
N VAL A 61 -0.79 -16.04 -3.09
CA VAL A 61 0.00 -14.84 -2.81
C VAL A 61 1.47 -15.21 -2.72
N VAL A 62 2.29 -14.72 -3.66
CA VAL A 62 3.75 -14.92 -3.62
C VAL A 62 4.44 -13.70 -3.04
N LEU A 63 5.12 -13.91 -1.92
CA LEU A 63 6.00 -12.95 -1.27
C LEU A 63 7.45 -13.46 -1.33
N SER A 64 8.40 -12.56 -1.52
CA SER A 64 9.82 -12.83 -1.26
C SER A 64 10.07 -13.03 0.24
N ALA A 65 11.16 -13.68 0.60
CA ALA A 65 11.57 -13.83 2.00
C ALA A 65 11.72 -12.47 2.70
N ALA A 66 12.20 -11.44 1.99
CA ALA A 66 12.32 -10.09 2.51
C ALA A 66 10.96 -9.41 2.73
N GLU A 67 9.99 -9.60 1.84
CA GLU A 67 8.62 -9.10 2.01
C GLU A 67 7.91 -9.78 3.18
N LEU A 68 8.10 -11.10 3.35
CA LEU A 68 7.57 -11.85 4.48
C LEU A 68 8.18 -11.37 5.81
N ALA A 69 9.50 -11.22 5.88
CA ALA A 69 10.18 -10.71 7.07
C ALA A 69 9.70 -9.28 7.41
N ASN A 70 9.57 -8.41 6.41
CA ASN A 70 9.07 -7.05 6.64
C ASN A 70 7.62 -7.03 7.14
N LEU A 71 6.76 -7.93 6.64
CA LEU A 71 5.39 -8.08 7.15
C LEU A 71 5.40 -8.55 8.61
N GLN A 72 6.23 -9.54 8.95
CA GLN A 72 6.38 -10.03 10.32
C GLN A 72 6.85 -8.92 11.28
N ASP A 73 7.86 -8.14 10.89
CA ASP A 73 8.37 -7.02 11.68
C ASP A 73 7.27 -5.97 11.95
N ARG A 74 6.48 -5.61 10.93
CA ARG A 74 5.38 -4.64 11.10
C ARG A 74 4.25 -5.17 11.97
N LEU A 75 3.89 -6.45 11.82
CA LEU A 75 2.89 -7.09 12.69
C LEU A 75 3.37 -7.13 14.14
N PHE A 76 4.66 -7.39 14.35
CA PHE A 76 5.27 -7.32 15.67
C PHE A 76 5.18 -5.91 16.25
N GLN A 77 5.54 -4.88 15.48
CA GLN A 77 5.42 -3.48 15.91
C GLN A 77 3.98 -3.10 16.26
N LEU A 78 3.00 -3.51 15.46
CA LEU A 78 1.58 -3.26 15.72
C LEU A 78 1.13 -3.88 17.05
N ARG A 79 1.51 -5.14 17.29
CA ARG A 79 1.20 -5.83 18.55
C ARG A 79 1.81 -5.10 19.74
N CYS A 80 3.10 -4.75 19.67
CA CYS A 80 3.77 -4.03 20.77
C CYS A 80 3.11 -2.66 21.04
N ALA A 81 2.79 -1.90 20.00
CA ALA A 81 2.11 -0.61 20.17
C ALA A 81 0.72 -0.79 20.85
N ALA A 82 0.00 -1.87 20.55
CA ALA A 82 -1.25 -2.19 21.23
C ALA A 82 -1.04 -2.62 22.69
N GLU A 83 -0.01 -3.41 22.97
CA GLU A 83 0.38 -3.82 24.33
C GLU A 83 0.80 -2.61 25.19
N ASP A 84 1.47 -1.62 24.59
CA ASP A 84 1.84 -0.37 25.26
C ASP A 84 0.59 0.42 25.70
N VAL A 85 -0.46 0.45 24.86
CA VAL A 85 -1.74 1.10 25.21
C VAL A 85 -2.39 0.40 26.41
N VAL A 86 -2.36 -0.94 26.45
CA VAL A 86 -2.90 -1.72 27.57
C VAL A 86 -2.13 -1.43 28.85
N THR A 87 -0.80 -1.48 28.79
CA THR A 87 0.09 -1.18 29.92
C THR A 87 -0.16 0.23 30.45
N ALA A 88 -0.22 1.23 29.57
CA ALA A 88 -0.49 2.61 29.96
C ALA A 88 -1.88 2.76 30.62
N ALA A 89 -2.89 2.02 30.16
CA ALA A 89 -4.21 2.05 30.78
C ALA A 89 -4.19 1.42 32.18
N GLU A 90 -3.45 0.33 32.38
CA GLU A 90 -3.26 -0.32 33.68
C GLU A 90 -2.49 0.58 34.65
N ASP A 91 -1.52 1.34 34.15
CA ASP A 91 -0.74 2.32 34.93
C ASP A 91 -1.51 3.63 35.22
N GLY A 92 -2.76 3.75 34.75
CA GLY A 92 -3.61 4.91 35.01
C GLY A 92 -3.25 6.14 34.19
N ALA A 93 -2.68 5.96 32.99
CA ALA A 93 -2.39 7.05 32.06
C ALA A 93 -3.65 7.87 31.77
N SER A 94 -3.46 9.17 31.50
CA SER A 94 -4.56 10.07 31.22
C SER A 94 -5.28 9.68 29.94
N ALA A 95 -6.56 10.06 29.84
CA ALA A 95 -7.33 9.84 28.62
C ALA A 95 -6.71 10.53 27.39
N GLU A 96 -5.92 11.60 27.57
CA GLU A 96 -5.20 12.25 26.47
C GLU A 96 -4.02 11.42 25.97
N GLU A 97 -3.22 10.85 26.89
CA GLU A 97 -2.11 9.96 26.56
C GLU A 97 -2.61 8.69 25.86
N LEU A 98 -3.66 8.06 26.39
CA LEU A 98 -4.27 6.88 25.77
C LEU A 98 -4.80 7.18 24.36
N ARG A 99 -5.41 8.35 24.14
CA ARG A 99 -5.84 8.77 22.79
C ARG A 99 -4.67 8.93 21.84
N LYS A 100 -3.55 9.52 22.30
CA LYS A 100 -2.34 9.68 21.49
C LYS A 100 -1.72 8.33 21.13
N MET A 101 -1.62 7.42 22.09
CA MET A 101 -1.08 6.07 21.85
C MET A 101 -1.99 5.25 20.92
N ALA A 102 -3.32 5.31 21.11
CA ALA A 102 -4.27 4.67 20.21
C ALA A 102 -4.17 5.20 18.77
N ALA A 103 -3.95 6.51 18.59
CA ALA A 103 -3.71 7.09 17.27
C ALA A 103 -2.43 6.52 16.62
N GLN A 104 -1.36 6.32 17.39
CA GLN A 104 -0.12 5.71 16.90
C GLN A 104 -0.32 4.26 16.46
N VAL A 105 -1.12 3.47 17.19
CA VAL A 105 -1.48 2.09 16.78
C VAL A 105 -2.19 2.10 15.43
N VAL A 106 -3.13 3.04 15.22
CA VAL A 106 -3.83 3.20 13.95
C VAL A 106 -2.87 3.58 12.82
N ASP A 107 -1.93 4.49 13.07
CA ASP A 107 -0.92 4.88 12.08
C ASP A 107 -0.06 3.67 11.65
N VAL A 108 0.39 2.83 12.60
CA VAL A 108 1.13 1.60 12.31
C VAL A 108 0.29 0.62 11.47
N ALA A 109 -1.00 0.48 11.79
CA ALA A 109 -1.92 -0.37 11.03
C ALA A 109 -2.10 0.14 9.58
N VAL A 110 -2.26 1.46 9.38
CA VAL A 110 -2.39 2.08 8.05
C VAL A 110 -1.12 1.87 7.21
N GLU A 111 0.06 1.94 7.81
CA GLU A 111 1.31 1.65 7.10
C GLU A 111 1.41 0.16 6.70
N LEU A 112 0.79 -0.75 7.46
CA LEU A 112 0.74 -2.18 7.16
C LEU A 112 -0.17 -2.49 5.95
N GLU A 113 -1.28 -1.76 5.80
CA GLU A 113 -2.19 -1.89 4.64
C GLU A 113 -1.54 -1.56 3.29
N ARG A 114 -0.44 -0.80 3.30
CA ARG A 114 0.28 -0.39 2.09
C ARG A 114 1.17 -1.47 1.48
N LEU A 115 1.22 -2.67 2.08
CA LEU A 115 1.88 -3.84 1.50
C LEU A 115 1.07 -4.37 0.30
N ARG A 116 1.43 -3.94 -0.91
CA ARG A 116 0.99 -4.51 -2.20
C ARG A 116 2.13 -4.59 -3.19
#